data_AF-A0A7S3ND48-F1
#
_entry.id   AF-A0A7S3ND48-F1
#
_cell.length_a   1.000
_cell.length_b   1.000
_cell.length_c   1.000
_cell.angle_alpha   90.00
_cell.angle_beta   90.00
_cell.angle_gamma   90.00
#
_symmetry.space_group_name_H-M   'P 1'
#
loop_
_entity.id
_entity.type
_entity.pdbx_description
1 polymer ?
#
loop_
_entity_poly.entity_id
_entity_poly.type
_entity_poly.pdbx_seq_one_letter_code
_entity_poly.pdbx_strand_id
1 'polypeptide(L)'
;KSENKDGSEVRETLFKGINFKLKGGCTNAIVGPSGFGKTTILNLIYRIIDTDQGEILIDGQNLKDLRINSFRNRISIVPQNGILFNDTIRFNLQYGNTAATQEEIERACRCCNIHDRIMEME
;
A
#
# COMPACT_ATOMS: atom_id res chain seq x y z
N LYS A 1 -21.40 19.17 -1.94
CA LYS A 1 -22.25 17.99 -2.21
C LYS A 1 -23.29 18.43 -3.24
N SER A 2 -23.20 17.91 -4.46
CA SER A 2 -24.16 18.18 -5.52
C SER A 2 -25.04 16.93 -5.63
N GLU A 3 -26.36 17.10 -5.59
CA GLU A 3 -27.34 16.02 -5.72
C GLU A 3 -27.91 16.05 -7.15
N ASN A 4 -28.01 14.87 -7.77
CA ASN A 4 -28.78 14.74 -9.01
C ASN A 4 -30.27 14.87 -8.73
N LYS A 5 -31.07 15.23 -9.75
CA LYS A 5 -32.54 15.37 -9.64
C LYS A 5 -33.28 14.07 -9.24
N ASP A 6 -32.59 12.93 -9.23
CA ASP A 6 -33.12 11.63 -8.83
C ASP A 6 -32.72 11.20 -7.40
N GLY A 7 -32.02 12.06 -6.65
CA GLY A 7 -31.53 11.76 -5.30
C GLY A 7 -30.25 10.92 -5.26
N SER A 8 -29.63 10.63 -6.41
CA SER A 8 -28.32 9.98 -6.45
C SER A 8 -27.19 10.96 -6.08
N GLU A 9 -26.26 10.49 -5.25
CA GLU A 9 -25.03 11.22 -4.91
C GLU A 9 -24.16 11.41 -6.16
N VAL A 10 -23.82 12.65 -6.52
CA VAL A 10 -22.86 12.92 -7.60
C VAL A 10 -21.47 12.54 -7.10
N ARG A 11 -20.96 11.39 -7.58
CA ARG A 11 -19.56 11.00 -7.41
C ARG A 11 -18.71 11.71 -8.45
N GLU A 12 -17.83 12.59 -8.00
CA GLU A 12 -16.87 13.24 -8.89
C GLU A 12 -15.78 12.23 -9.30
N THR A 13 -15.61 12.04 -10.60
CA THR A 13 -14.58 11.15 -11.15
C THR A 13 -13.20 11.78 -10.96
N LEU A 14 -12.37 11.16 -10.11
CA LEU A 14 -11.00 11.63 -9.85
C LEU A 14 -10.06 11.44 -11.07
N PHE A 15 -10.19 10.31 -11.77
CA PHE A 15 -9.31 9.96 -12.89
C PHE A 15 -10.11 9.70 -14.17
N LYS A 16 -9.72 10.36 -15.27
CA LYS A 16 -10.35 10.19 -16.59
C LYS A 16 -9.31 9.71 -17.59
N GLY A 17 -9.40 8.45 -18.01
CA GLY A 17 -8.58 7.89 -19.10
C GLY A 17 -7.09 7.72 -18.76
N ILE A 18 -6.75 7.41 -17.51
CA ILE A 18 -5.35 7.14 -17.14
C ILE A 18 -4.89 5.83 -17.76
N ASN A 19 -3.75 5.87 -18.45
CA ASN A 19 -3.08 4.69 -19.00
C ASN A 19 -1.57 4.82 -18.78
N PHE A 20 -0.98 3.87 -18.06
CA PHE A 20 0.47 3.76 -17.91
C PHE A 20 0.87 2.32 -17.63
N LYS A 21 2.15 2.00 -17.88
CA LYS A 21 2.75 0.69 -17.63
C LYS A 21 3.96 0.87 -16.73
N LEU A 22 3.96 0.20 -15.58
CA LEU A 22 5.11 0.15 -14.67
C LEU A 22 5.97 -1.06 -15.03
N LYS A 23 7.28 -0.86 -15.17
CA LYS A 23 8.21 -1.93 -15.54
C LYS A 23 8.69 -2.67 -14.29
N GLY A 24 8.60 -4.00 -14.30
CA GLY A 24 9.17 -4.86 -13.27
C GLY A 24 10.70 -4.79 -13.24
N GLY A 25 11.29 -4.93 -12.05
CA GLY A 25 12.74 -4.89 -11.86
C GLY A 25 13.36 -3.49 -11.90
N CYS A 26 12.53 -2.44 -11.85
CA CYS A 26 12.99 -1.05 -11.82
C CYS A 26 12.23 -0.27 -10.73
N THR A 27 12.86 0.80 -10.24
CA THR A 27 12.18 1.77 -9.38
C THR A 27 11.28 2.66 -10.23
N ASN A 28 9.97 2.58 -10.01
CA ASN A 28 8.99 3.42 -10.68
C ASN A 28 8.55 4.53 -9.72
N ALA A 29 8.34 5.75 -10.23
CA ALA A 29 7.94 6.90 -9.42
C ALA A 29 6.64 7.51 -9.95
N ILE A 30 5.72 7.84 -9.04
CA ILE A 30 4.51 8.62 -9.32
C ILE A 30 4.68 9.97 -8.62
N VAL A 31 4.81 11.03 -9.41
CA VAL A 31 5.06 12.39 -8.93
C VAL A 31 3.93 13.32 -9.33
N GLY A 32 3.67 14.35 -8.51
CA GLY A 32 2.62 15.33 -8.76
C GLY A 32 2.27 16.13 -7.51
N PRO A 33 1.46 17.19 -7.65
CA PRO A 33 1.05 18.05 -6.54
C PRO A 33 0.22 17.29 -5.50
N SER A 34 0.13 17.82 -4.29
CA SER A 34 -0.76 17.28 -3.25
C SER A 34 -2.21 17.29 -3.75
N GLY A 35 -3.01 16.30 -3.35
CA GLY A 35 -4.41 16.17 -3.79
C GLY A 35 -4.63 15.56 -5.18
N PHE A 36 -3.58 15.35 -5.99
CA PHE A 36 -3.71 14.77 -7.34
C PHE A 36 -4.03 13.25 -7.37
N GLY A 37 -4.32 12.64 -6.22
CA GLY A 37 -4.72 11.23 -6.16
C GLY A 37 -3.57 10.21 -6.20
N LYS A 38 -2.32 10.60 -5.93
CA LYS A 38 -1.17 9.66 -5.86
C LYS A 38 -1.44 8.48 -4.91
N THR A 39 -1.94 8.76 -3.72
CA THR A 39 -2.37 7.75 -2.75
C THR A 39 -3.53 6.91 -3.27
N THR A 40 -4.46 7.51 -4.02
CA THR A 40 -5.56 6.78 -4.66
C THR A 40 -5.05 5.77 -5.69
N ILE A 41 -4.03 6.13 -6.48
CA ILE A 41 -3.39 5.18 -7.42
C ILE A 41 -2.77 4.00 -6.65
N LEU A 42 -2.04 4.27 -5.56
CA LEU A 42 -1.47 3.20 -4.72
C LEU A 42 -2.57 2.31 -4.12
N ASN A 43 -3.68 2.90 -3.66
CA ASN A 43 -4.81 2.17 -3.10
C ASN A 43 -5.53 1.31 -4.15
N LEU A 44 -5.61 1.77 -5.41
CA LEU A 44 -6.12 0.99 -6.53
C LEU A 44 -5.20 -0.19 -6.85
N ILE A 45 -3.87 0.04 -6.92
CA ILE A 45 -2.88 -1.01 -7.18
C ILE A 45 -2.89 -2.07 -6.07
N TYR A 46 -3.02 -1.68 -4.81
CA TYR A 46 -3.13 -2.62 -3.69
C TYR A 46 -4.52 -3.23 -3.51
N ARG A 47 -5.47 -2.81 -4.36
CA ARG A 47 -6.88 -3.21 -4.31
C ARG A 47 -7.49 -3.01 -2.91
N ILE A 48 -7.27 -1.84 -2.32
CA ILE A 48 -8.05 -1.33 -1.18
C ILE A 48 -9.41 -0.84 -1.67
N ILE A 49 -9.41 -0.26 -2.87
CA ILE A 49 -10.59 0.17 -3.63
C ILE A 49 -10.49 -0.42 -5.04
N ASP A 50 -11.63 -0.67 -5.67
CA ASP A 50 -11.71 -1.16 -7.06
C ASP A 50 -11.86 0.00 -8.05
N THR A 51 -11.51 -0.23 -9.31
CA THR A 51 -11.78 0.72 -10.41
C THR A 51 -13.26 0.76 -10.75
N ASP A 52 -13.81 1.97 -10.92
CA ASP A 52 -15.17 2.17 -11.45
C ASP A 52 -15.27 1.71 -12.92
N GLN A 53 -14.25 2.04 -13.73
CA GLN A 53 -14.11 1.62 -15.12
C GLN A 53 -12.66 1.28 -15.47
N GLY A 54 -12.49 0.46 -16.51
CA GLY A 54 -11.18 -0.03 -16.93
C GLY A 54 -10.61 -1.12 -16.01
N GLU A 55 -9.33 -1.42 -16.20
CA GLU A 55 -8.67 -2.52 -15.53
C GLU A 55 -7.24 -2.18 -15.12
N ILE A 56 -6.73 -2.92 -14.14
CA ILE A 56 -5.34 -2.92 -13.71
C ILE A 56 -4.82 -4.33 -13.92
N LEU A 57 -3.71 -4.46 -14.64
CA LEU A 57 -3.10 -5.74 -14.97
C LEU A 57 -1.79 -5.92 -14.19
N ILE A 58 -1.64 -7.06 -13.52
CA ILE A 58 -0.41 -7.50 -12.87
C ILE A 58 0.09 -8.72 -13.64
N ASP A 59 1.25 -8.61 -14.28
CA ASP A 59 1.81 -9.66 -15.16
C ASP A 59 0.81 -10.17 -16.23
N GLY A 60 -0.03 -9.25 -16.74
CA GLY A 60 -1.05 -9.54 -17.74
C GLY A 60 -2.36 -10.14 -17.19
N GLN A 61 -2.45 -10.42 -15.89
CA GLN A 61 -3.67 -10.89 -15.24
C GLN A 61 -4.44 -9.72 -14.64
N ASN A 62 -5.76 -9.71 -14.80
CA ASN A 62 -6.60 -8.66 -14.22
C ASN A 62 -6.56 -8.76 -12.68
N LEU A 63 -6.26 -7.63 -12.04
CA LEU A 63 -6.16 -7.51 -10.59
C LEU A 63 -7.45 -7.94 -9.87
N LYS A 64 -8.62 -7.81 -10.51
CA LYS A 64 -9.92 -8.24 -9.98
C LYS A 64 -10.05 -9.77 -9.87
N ASP A 65 -9.36 -10.51 -10.75
CA ASP A 65 -9.38 -11.97 -10.83
C ASP A 65 -8.36 -12.64 -9.90
N LEU A 66 -7.41 -11.88 -9.37
CA LEU A 66 -6.42 -12.38 -8.42
C LEU A 66 -7.05 -12.68 -7.05
N ARG A 67 -6.60 -13.77 -6.43
CA ARG A 67 -6.88 -14.04 -5.01
C ARG A 67 -6.17 -13.00 -4.15
N ILE A 68 -6.94 -12.14 -3.50
CA ILE A 68 -6.43 -10.96 -2.77
C ILE A 68 -5.34 -11.31 -1.74
N ASN A 69 -5.52 -12.39 -0.97
CA ASN A 69 -4.53 -12.79 0.04
C ASN A 69 -3.19 -13.19 -0.60
N SER A 70 -3.23 -13.94 -1.71
CA SER A 70 -2.01 -14.33 -2.43
C SER A 70 -1.31 -13.12 -3.07
N PHE A 71 -2.08 -12.15 -3.54
CA PHE A 71 -1.55 -10.92 -4.12
C PHE A 71 -0.87 -10.05 -3.05
N ARG A 72 -1.57 -9.80 -1.94
CA ARG A 72 -1.06 -8.96 -0.84
C ARG A 72 0.15 -9.58 -0.14
N ASN A 73 0.24 -10.91 -0.05
CA ASN A 73 1.43 -11.58 0.51
C ASN A 73 2.72 -11.38 -0.32
N ARG A 74 2.62 -10.87 -1.55
CA ARG A 74 3.76 -10.60 -2.43
C ARG A 74 4.12 -9.10 -2.51
N ILE A 75 3.40 -8.25 -1.78
CA ILE A 75 3.55 -6.80 -1.85
C ILE A 75 3.63 -6.23 -0.43
N SER A 76 4.62 -5.39 -0.20
CA SER A 76 4.73 -4.62 1.03
C SER A 76 4.36 -3.16 0.77
N ILE A 77 3.62 -2.55 1.69
CA ILE A 77 3.29 -1.13 1.67
C ILE A 77 3.89 -0.46 2.88
N VAL A 78 4.58 0.66 2.63
CA VAL A 78 5.01 1.59 3.68
C VAL A 78 4.04 2.77 3.63
N PRO A 79 3.12 2.90 4.61
CA PRO A 79 2.18 4.01 4.64
C PRO A 79 2.91 5.33 4.94
N GLN A 80 2.30 6.45 4.55
CA GLN A 80 2.85 7.78 4.83
C GLN A 80 3.03 8.04 6.33
N ASN A 81 2.10 7.54 7.15
CA ASN A 81 2.17 7.58 8.61
C ASN A 81 2.36 6.16 9.13
N GLY A 82 3.35 5.96 10.00
CA GLY A 82 3.54 4.69 10.70
C GLY A 82 2.36 4.38 11.62
N ILE A 83 2.00 3.11 11.70
CA ILE A 83 1.00 2.61 12.65
C ILE A 83 1.78 1.85 13.74
N LEU A 84 1.56 2.22 14.99
CA LEU A 84 2.09 1.52 16.15
C LEU A 84 0.94 1.09 17.05
N PHE A 85 0.99 -0.16 17.50
CA PHE A 85 0.12 -0.69 18.54
C PHE A 85 0.70 -0.32 19.90
N ASN A 86 -0.19 -0.09 20.88
CA ASN A 86 0.18 0.09 22.28
C ASN A 86 0.61 -1.25 22.90
N ASP A 87 1.76 -1.74 22.44
CA ASP A 87 2.36 -3.03 22.78
C ASP A 87 3.89 -2.88 22.68
N THR A 88 4.62 -3.95 22.91
CA THR A 88 6.08 -4.01 22.84
C THR A 88 6.61 -3.61 21.45
N ILE A 89 7.87 -3.14 21.41
CA ILE A 89 8.59 -2.90 20.16
C ILE A 89 8.63 -4.18 19.32
N ARG A 90 8.91 -5.33 19.97
CA ARG A 90 8.92 -6.64 19.35
C ARG A 90 7.59 -6.98 18.66
N PHE A 91 6.46 -6.75 19.33
CA PHE A 91 5.14 -6.99 18.76
C PHE A 91 4.92 -6.15 17.49
N ASN A 92 5.26 -4.86 17.55
CA ASN A 92 5.14 -3.96 16.39
C ASN A 92 6.03 -4.40 15.21
N LEU A 93 7.24 -4.91 15.48
CA LEU A 93 8.15 -5.43 14.45
C LEU A 93 7.66 -6.75 13.83
N GLN A 94 7.10 -7.64 14.64
CA GLN A 94 6.55 -8.93 14.20
C GLN A 94 5.20 -8.82 13.48
N TYR A 95 4.54 -7.67 13.55
CA TYR A 95 3.23 -7.49 12.93
C TYR A 95 3.22 -7.82 11.42
N GLY A 96 4.32 -7.52 10.71
CA GLY A 96 4.48 -7.84 9.29
C GLY A 96 4.77 -9.32 8.98
N ASN A 97 5.28 -10.08 9.96
CA ASN A 97 5.51 -11.51 9.87
C ASN A 97 5.50 -12.12 11.28
N THR A 98 4.36 -12.69 11.67
CA THR A 98 4.15 -13.25 13.01
C THR A 98 5.01 -14.48 13.30
N ALA A 99 5.60 -15.09 12.28
CA ALA A 99 6.54 -16.20 12.40
C ALA A 99 8.01 -15.76 12.42
N ALA A 100 8.29 -14.44 12.40
CA ALA A 100 9.66 -13.94 12.36
C ALA A 100 10.44 -14.34 13.63
N THR A 101 11.60 -14.92 13.40
CA THR A 101 12.58 -15.27 14.44
C THR A 101 13.22 -14.00 15.03
N GLN A 102 13.84 -14.12 16.20
CA GLN A 102 14.53 -13.01 16.83
C GLN A 102 15.68 -12.49 15.94
N GLU A 103 16.41 -13.42 15.31
CA GLU A 103 17.51 -13.12 14.41
C GLU A 103 17.04 -12.35 13.16
N GLU A 104 15.88 -12.70 12.61
CA GLU A 104 15.29 -11.99 11.47
C GLU A 104 14.86 -10.57 11.83
N ILE A 105 14.30 -10.39 13.04
CA ILE A 105 13.90 -9.08 13.55
C ILE A 105 15.13 -8.18 13.73
N GLU A 106 16.17 -8.68 14.40
CA GLU A 106 17.40 -7.92 14.60
C GLU A 106 18.07 -7.56 13.28
N ARG A 107 18.11 -8.50 12.32
CA ARG A 107 18.62 -8.23 10.97
C ARG A 107 17.82 -7.13 10.29
N ALA A 108 16.48 -7.16 10.37
CA ALA A 108 15.63 -6.11 9.80
C ALA A 108 15.91 -4.75 10.47
N CYS A 109 16.01 -4.70 11.80
CA CYS A 109 16.34 -3.48 12.54
C CYS A 109 17.71 -2.89 12.16
N ARG A 110 18.71 -3.75 11.92
CA ARG A 110 20.04 -3.31 11.43
C ARG A 110 19.96 -2.76 10.01
N CYS A 111 19.25 -3.44 9.10
CA CYS A 111 19.03 -2.96 7.74
C CYS A 111 18.30 -1.61 7.68
N CYS A 112 17.43 -1.34 8.66
CA CYS A 112 16.70 -0.08 8.79
C CYS A 112 17.44 0.97 9.64
N ASN A 113 18.63 0.68 10.16
CA ASN A 113 19.42 1.58 11.02
C ASN A 113 18.66 2.04 12.29
N ILE A 114 17.86 1.14 12.89
CA ILE A 114 17.10 1.41 14.12
C ILE A 114 17.50 0.50 15.29
N HIS A 115 18.37 -0.49 15.06
CA HIS A 115 18.71 -1.48 16.09
C HIS A 115 19.30 -0.85 17.35
N ASP A 116 20.32 0.01 17.22
CA ASP A 116 20.98 0.61 18.39
C ASP A 116 20.02 1.50 19.19
N ARG A 117 19.11 2.21 18.51
CA ARG A 117 18.06 3.02 19.14
C ARG A 117 17.11 2.17 19.97
N ILE A 118 16.75 0.98 19.49
CA ILE A 118 15.87 0.07 20.24
C ILE A 118 16.59 -0.47 21.48
N MET A 119 17.87 -0.84 21.35
CA MET A 119 18.67 -1.36 22.47
C MET A 119 18.92 -0.32 23.58
N GLU A 120 18.88 0.98 23.26
CA GLU A 120 18.95 2.05 24.27
C GLU A 120 17.63 2.26 25.05
N MET A 121 16.51 1.76 24.51
CA MET A 121 15.17 1.92 25.10
C MET A 121 14.75 0.73 25.97
N GLU A 122 15.40 -0.42 25.80
CA GLU A 122 15.23 -1.63 26.62
C GLU A 122 16.18 -1.63 27.83
#